data_AF-A0A2D5WDP9-F1
#
_entry.id   AF-A0A2D5WDP9-F1
#
_cell.length_a   1.000
_cell.length_b   1.000
_cell.length_c   1.000
_cell.angle_alpha   90.00
_cell.angle_beta   90.00
_cell.angle_gamma   90.00
#
_symmetry.space_group_name_H-M   'P 1'
#
loop_
_entity.id
_entity.type
_entity.pdbx_description
1 polymer ?
#
loop_
_entity_poly.entity_id
_entity_poly.type
_entity_poly.pdbx_seq_one_letter_code
_entity_poly.pdbx_strand_id
1 'polypeptide(L)'
;MFSRRGNPPAFFVMKWMRTLHLYLGCLFAPMLIFFCATGAWQLFGFHRGTKDGSYSPPGWLQSLSTVHQHQNLDGFGNHTPLVFCWFALALAVGIIATTVLGLVMAFKRRRRRWLAAR
;
A
#
# COMPACT_ATOMS: atom_id res chain seq x y z
N MET A 1 44.05 11.66 15.56
CA MET A 1 43.10 11.18 16.59
C MET A 1 41.80 12.01 16.47
N PHE A 2 40.93 11.67 15.53
CA PHE A 2 39.67 12.41 15.29
C PHE A 2 38.62 11.98 16.32
N SER A 3 38.39 12.82 17.33
CA SER A 3 37.34 12.63 18.32
C SER A 3 35.98 12.86 17.65
N ARG A 4 35.28 11.77 17.28
CA ARG A 4 33.84 11.81 17.03
C ARG A 4 33.12 12.09 18.36
N ARG A 5 33.11 13.35 18.81
CA ARG A 5 32.10 13.81 19.77
C ARG A 5 30.77 13.85 19.03
N GLY A 6 30.09 12.71 18.96
CA GLY A 6 28.73 12.66 18.46
C GLY A 6 27.86 13.56 19.33
N ASN A 7 27.20 14.56 18.72
CA ASN A 7 26.28 15.42 19.44
C ASN A 7 25.27 14.57 20.22
N PRO A 8 25.18 14.68 21.56
CA PRO A 8 24.27 13.88 22.37
C PRO A 8 22.82 13.91 21.85
N PRO A 9 22.23 15.06 21.43
CA PRO A 9 20.84 15.05 20.93
C PRO A 9 20.68 14.25 19.63
N ALA A 10 21.67 14.25 18.74
CA ALA A 10 21.58 13.51 17.48
C ALA A 10 21.52 11.99 17.71
N PHE A 11 22.20 11.49 18.73
CA PHE A 11 22.15 10.06 19.09
C PHE A 11 20.76 9.64 19.61
N PHE A 12 20.13 10.47 20.44
CA PHE A 12 18.76 10.22 20.92
C PHE A 12 17.74 10.28 19.79
N VAL A 13 17.83 11.29 18.91
CA VAL A 13 16.96 11.42 17.74
C VAL A 13 17.09 10.20 16.81
N MET A 14 18.30 9.76 16.50
CA MET A 14 18.54 8.60 15.62
C MET A 14 18.04 7.29 16.21
N LYS A 15 18.02 7.15 17.55
CA LYS A 15 17.39 6.00 18.22
C LYS A 15 15.86 6.11 18.17
N TRP A 16 15.32 7.29 18.42
CA TRP A 16 13.87 7.53 18.43
C TRP A 16 13.24 7.34 17.05
N MET A 17 13.83 7.90 16.00
CA MET A 17 13.39 7.69 14.61
C MET A 17 13.39 6.22 14.21
N ARG A 18 14.40 5.44 14.62
CA ARG A 18 14.46 4.00 14.35
C ARG A 18 13.37 3.22 15.09
N THR A 19 13.08 3.60 16.33
CA THR A 19 12.03 2.99 17.13
C THR A 19 10.65 3.32 16.55
N LEU A 20 10.40 4.58 16.21
CA LEU A 20 9.18 5.01 15.56
C LEU A 20 8.96 4.30 14.22
N HIS A 21 9.98 4.26 13.36
CA HIS A 21 9.87 3.58 12.06
C HIS A 21 9.50 2.10 12.23
N LEU A 22 10.00 1.44 13.27
CA LEU A 22 9.67 0.03 13.56
C LEU A 22 8.22 -0.12 14.05
N TYR A 23 7.76 0.75 14.95
CA TYR A 23 6.38 0.70 15.44
C TYR A 23 5.34 1.12 14.38
N LEU A 24 5.56 2.25 13.71
CA LEU A 24 4.72 2.67 12.59
C LEU A 24 4.76 1.62 11.48
N GLY A 25 5.94 1.08 11.14
CA GLY A 25 6.08 0.04 10.14
C GLY A 25 5.29 -1.23 10.48
N CYS A 26 5.30 -1.66 11.75
CA CYS A 26 4.52 -2.83 12.19
C CYS A 26 3.00 -2.61 12.07
N LEU A 27 2.51 -1.39 12.34
CA LEU A 27 1.10 -1.03 12.23
C LEU A 27 0.66 -0.87 10.76
N PHE A 28 1.43 -0.13 9.96
CA PHE A 28 1.06 0.20 8.59
C PHE A 28 1.35 -0.93 7.60
N ALA A 29 2.30 -1.83 7.88
CA ALA A 29 2.62 -2.97 7.01
C ALA A 29 1.39 -3.82 6.64
N PRO A 30 0.61 -4.37 7.59
CA PRO A 30 -0.58 -5.16 7.26
C PRO A 30 -1.66 -4.33 6.56
N MET A 31 -1.82 -3.04 6.90
CA MET A 31 -2.75 -2.14 6.22
C MET A 31 -2.37 -1.89 4.75
N LEU A 32 -1.09 -1.66 4.46
CA LEU A 32 -0.60 -1.43 3.10
C LEU A 32 -0.76 -2.68 2.22
N ILE A 33 -0.48 -3.86 2.77
CA ILE A 33 -0.70 -5.14 2.06
C ILE A 33 -2.19 -5.32 1.74
N PHE A 34 -3.07 -5.10 2.73
CA PHE A 34 -4.51 -5.17 2.53
C PHE A 34 -5.00 -4.17 1.47
N PHE A 35 -4.58 -2.90 1.59
CA PHE A 35 -4.93 -1.84 0.65
C PHE A 35 -4.51 -2.16 -0.78
N CYS A 36 -3.27 -2.61 -0.98
CA CYS A 36 -2.77 -3.03 -2.30
C CYS A 36 -3.55 -4.21 -2.86
N ALA A 37 -3.88 -5.22 -2.03
CA ALA A 37 -4.66 -6.37 -2.46
C ALA A 37 -6.08 -5.98 -2.88
N THR A 38 -6.78 -5.17 -2.06
CA THR A 38 -8.13 -4.69 -2.37
C THR A 38 -8.15 -3.71 -3.54
N GLY A 39 -7.12 -2.88 -3.68
CA GLY A 39 -6.98 -1.92 -4.79
C GLY A 39 -6.73 -2.64 -6.11
N ALA A 40 -5.85 -3.65 -6.13
CA ALA A 40 -5.66 -4.50 -7.29
C ALA A 40 -6.96 -5.21 -7.67
N TRP A 41 -7.67 -5.78 -6.69
CA TRP A 41 -8.97 -6.43 -6.91
C TRP A 41 -10.01 -5.52 -7.56
N GLN A 42 -10.10 -4.26 -7.13
CA GLN A 42 -10.99 -3.26 -7.70
C GLN A 42 -10.55 -2.82 -9.10
N LEU A 43 -9.25 -2.67 -9.33
CA LEU A 43 -8.68 -2.20 -10.59
C LEU A 43 -8.94 -3.18 -11.75
N PHE A 44 -8.92 -4.48 -11.48
CA PHE A 44 -9.29 -5.52 -12.46
C PHE A 44 -10.80 -5.76 -12.55
N GLY A 45 -11.61 -5.07 -11.75
CA GLY A 45 -13.07 -5.19 -11.81
C GLY A 45 -13.61 -6.53 -11.34
N PHE A 46 -12.82 -7.37 -10.65
CA PHE A 46 -13.25 -8.69 -10.17
C PHE A 46 -14.40 -8.64 -9.15
N HIS A 47 -14.68 -7.46 -8.58
CA HIS A 47 -15.85 -7.23 -7.72
C HIS A 47 -17.16 -6.96 -8.49
N ARG A 48 -17.08 -6.59 -9.78
CA ARG A 48 -18.28 -6.39 -10.62
C ARG A 48 -18.70 -7.75 -11.18
N GLY A 49 -19.35 -8.55 -10.36
CA GLY A 49 -20.03 -9.75 -10.83
C GLY A 49 -21.00 -9.40 -11.96
N THR A 50 -21.09 -10.27 -12.97
CA THR A 50 -22.07 -10.19 -14.06
C THR A 50 -23.43 -9.85 -13.46
N LYS A 51 -23.88 -8.61 -13.65
CA LYS A 51 -25.24 -8.22 -13.29
C LYS A 51 -26.14 -8.90 -14.32
N ASP A 52 -26.56 -10.13 -14.02
CA ASP A 52 -27.65 -10.77 -14.73
C ASP A 52 -28.79 -9.75 -14.79
N GLY A 53 -29.21 -9.40 -16.00
CA GLY A 53 -29.97 -8.19 -16.36
C GLY A 53 -31.39 -8.08 -15.78
N SER A 54 -31.65 -8.69 -14.63
CA SER A 54 -32.92 -8.68 -13.89
C SER A 54 -33.14 -7.40 -13.08
N TYR A 55 -32.16 -6.50 -12.95
CA TYR A 55 -32.31 -5.25 -12.21
C TYR A 55 -32.07 -4.04 -13.13
N SER A 56 -33.16 -3.37 -13.50
CA SER A 56 -33.15 -2.10 -14.23
C SER A 56 -33.27 -0.95 -13.22
N PRO A 57 -32.14 -0.38 -12.73
CA PRO A 57 -32.21 0.75 -11.80
C PRO A 57 -32.85 1.98 -12.48
N PRO A 58 -33.52 2.85 -11.71
CA PRO A 58 -34.05 4.12 -12.21
C PRO A 58 -32.93 4.98 -12.83
N GLY A 59 -33.23 5.68 -13.94
CA GLY A 59 -32.23 6.40 -14.75
C GLY A 59 -31.34 7.39 -13.97
N TRP A 60 -31.90 8.07 -12.95
CA TRP A 60 -31.13 8.99 -12.10
C TRP A 60 -30.09 8.28 -11.21
N LEU A 61 -30.41 7.08 -10.75
CA LEU A 61 -29.50 6.22 -9.96
C LEU A 61 -28.38 5.67 -10.84
N GLN A 62 -28.70 5.37 -12.10
CA GLN A 62 -27.74 4.93 -13.09
C GLN A 62 -26.76 6.06 -13.46
N SER A 63 -27.26 7.30 -13.64
CA SER A 63 -26.44 8.48 -13.89
C SER A 63 -25.53 8.87 -12.71
N LEU A 64 -26.02 8.79 -11.47
CA LEU A 64 -25.18 9.04 -10.29
C LEU A 64 -24.13 7.93 -10.11
N SER A 65 -24.50 6.69 -10.41
CA SER A 65 -23.58 5.56 -10.38
C SER A 65 -22.51 5.64 -11.47
N THR A 66 -22.82 6.10 -12.69
CA THR A 66 -21.82 6.25 -13.76
C THR A 66 -20.85 7.40 -13.50
N VAL A 67 -21.33 8.54 -13.01
CA VAL A 67 -20.44 9.66 -12.61
C VAL A 67 -19.51 9.23 -11.46
N HIS A 68 -20.04 8.54 -10.45
CA HIS A 68 -19.26 8.13 -9.27
C HIS A 68 -18.35 6.90 -9.49
N GLN A 69 -18.72 5.97 -10.38
CA GLN A 69 -17.94 4.73 -10.62
C GLN A 69 -17.11 4.70 -11.89
N HIS A 70 -17.52 5.43 -12.94
CA HIS A 70 -16.87 5.35 -14.24
C HIS A 70 -16.17 6.65 -14.62
N GLN A 71 -16.44 7.77 -13.93
CA GLN A 71 -15.86 9.09 -14.22
C GLN A 71 -15.74 9.36 -15.74
N ASN A 72 -16.71 8.87 -16.51
CA ASN A 72 -16.67 8.91 -17.96
C ASN A 72 -17.70 9.96 -18.38
N LEU A 73 -17.23 11.09 -18.89
CA LEU A 73 -18.07 12.01 -19.65
C LEU A 73 -18.27 11.33 -21.00
N ASP A 74 -19.51 10.98 -21.32
CA ASP A 74 -19.89 10.21 -22.51
C ASP A 74 -19.12 10.67 -23.77
N GLY A 75 -18.26 9.79 -24.32
CA GLY A 75 -17.54 10.07 -25.56
C GLY A 75 -16.26 9.26 -25.79
N PHE A 76 -15.63 8.73 -24.74
CA PHE A 76 -14.43 7.89 -24.88
C PHE A 76 -14.70 6.52 -24.26
N GLY A 77 -14.56 5.46 -25.05
CA GLY A 77 -14.86 4.10 -24.66
C GLY A 77 -14.25 3.70 -23.32
N ASN A 78 -14.89 2.74 -22.64
CA ASN A 78 -14.45 2.16 -21.37
C ASN A 78 -13.06 1.50 -21.52
N HIS A 79 -12.01 2.30 -21.53
CA HIS A 79 -10.64 1.87 -21.57
C HIS A 79 -10.04 2.25 -20.22
N THR A 80 -10.19 1.39 -19.21
CA THR A 80 -9.17 1.34 -18.17
C THR A 80 -7.85 1.07 -18.90
N PRO A 81 -6.91 2.02 -18.96
CA PRO A 81 -5.73 1.83 -19.78
C PRO A 81 -4.96 0.66 -19.18
N LEU A 82 -4.80 -0.43 -19.93
CA LEU A 82 -4.12 -1.64 -19.47
C LEU A 82 -2.73 -1.31 -18.91
N VAL A 83 -2.05 -0.33 -19.51
CA VAL A 83 -0.77 0.22 -19.06
C VAL A 83 -0.84 0.75 -17.62
N PHE A 84 -1.89 1.50 -17.28
CA PHE A 84 -2.09 2.02 -15.92
C PHE A 84 -2.33 0.89 -14.93
N CYS A 85 -3.09 -0.15 -15.32
CA CYS A 85 -3.34 -1.30 -14.47
C CYS A 85 -2.05 -2.07 -14.13
N TRP A 86 -1.22 -2.33 -15.14
CA TRP A 86 0.08 -2.97 -14.95
C TRP A 86 1.06 -2.11 -14.15
N PHE A 87 1.09 -0.80 -14.40
CA PHE A 87 1.89 0.14 -13.62
C PHE A 87 1.49 0.16 -12.14
N ALA A 88 0.19 0.26 -11.86
CA ALA A 88 -0.34 0.25 -10.50
C ALA A 88 -0.08 -1.10 -9.79
N LEU A 89 -0.18 -2.22 -10.50
CA LEU A 89 0.17 -3.55 -9.97
C LEU A 89 1.67 -3.64 -9.65
N ALA A 90 2.54 -3.14 -10.53
CA ALA A 90 3.98 -3.11 -10.29
C ALA A 90 4.34 -2.27 -9.05
N LEU A 91 3.67 -1.12 -8.87
CA LEU A 91 3.82 -0.29 -7.68
C LEU A 91 3.37 -1.02 -6.41
N ALA A 92 2.22 -1.68 -6.46
CA ALA A 92 1.72 -2.49 -5.35
C ALA A 92 2.71 -3.59 -4.94
N VAL A 93 3.28 -4.33 -5.91
CA VAL A 93 4.31 -5.34 -5.65
C VAL A 93 5.55 -4.70 -5.02
N GLY A 94 5.98 -3.53 -5.50
CA GLY A 94 7.13 -2.81 -4.93
C GLY A 94 6.92 -2.40 -3.47
N ILE A 95 5.72 -1.92 -3.13
CA ILE A 95 5.36 -1.58 -1.74
C ILE A 95 5.38 -2.84 -0.87
N ILE A 96 4.72 -3.91 -1.30
CA ILE A 96 4.67 -5.19 -0.56
C ILE A 96 6.09 -5.72 -0.31
N ALA A 97 6.94 -5.74 -1.35
CA ALA A 97 8.32 -6.20 -1.23
C ALA A 97 9.12 -5.36 -0.23
N THR A 98 8.98 -4.04 -0.27
CA THR A 98 9.65 -3.12 0.67
C THR A 98 9.19 -3.34 2.11
N THR A 99 7.89 -3.54 2.30
CA THR A 99 7.29 -3.81 3.60
C THR A 99 7.76 -5.15 4.18
N VAL A 100 7.75 -6.22 3.39
CA VAL A 100 8.25 -7.55 3.80
C VAL A 100 9.73 -7.48 4.14
N LEU A 101 10.54 -6.83 3.31
CA LEU A 101 11.97 -6.66 3.57
C LEU A 101 12.22 -5.89 4.87
N GLY A 102 11.49 -4.79 5.10
CA GLY A 102 11.56 -4.01 6.33
C GLY A 102 11.21 -4.84 7.56
N LEU A 103 10.16 -5.67 7.48
CA LEU A 103 9.74 -6.57 8.55
C LEU A 103 10.82 -7.65 8.84
N VAL A 104 11.35 -8.29 7.80
CA VAL A 104 12.43 -9.29 7.92
C VAL A 104 13.67 -8.68 8.55
N MET A 105 14.09 -7.48 8.12
CA MET A 105 15.23 -6.79 8.71
C MET A 105 14.99 -6.42 10.19
N ALA A 106 13.77 -6.02 10.55
CA ALA A 106 13.41 -5.72 11.94
C ALA A 106 13.57 -6.95 12.85
N PHE A 107 13.01 -8.10 12.45
CA PHE A 107 13.14 -9.35 13.20
C PHE A 107 14.57 -9.87 13.25
N LYS A 108 15.31 -9.81 12.13
CA LYS A 108 16.71 -10.27 12.07
C LYS A 108 17.63 -9.41 12.94
N ARG A 109 17.42 -8.08 12.98
CA ARG A 109 18.21 -7.15 13.81
C ARG A 109 17.90 -7.33 15.30
N ARG A 110 16.65 -7.63 15.66
CA ARG A 110 16.27 -8.01 17.03
C ARG A 110 16.93 -9.33 17.44
N ARG A 111 16.88 -10.37 16.60
CA ARG A 111 17.49 -11.68 16.87
C ARG A 111 19.00 -11.64 17.10
N ARG A 112 19.75 -10.84 16.31
CA ARG A 112 21.21 -10.69 16.51
C ARG A 112 21.56 -10.02 17.84
N ARG A 113 20.74 -9.09 18.35
CA ARG A 113 20.95 -8.48 19.67
C ARG A 113 20.72 -9.47 20.81
N TRP A 114 19.75 -10.38 20.66
CA TRP A 114 19.48 -11.43 21.65
C TRP A 114 20.60 -12.48 21.71
N LEU A 115 21.19 -12.84 20.57
CA LEU A 115 22.30 -13.80 20.52
C LEU A 115 23.64 -13.23 21.01
N ALA A 116 23.84 -11.92 20.92
CA ALA A 116 25.07 -11.25 21.40
C ALA A 116 25.02 -10.88 22.89
N ALA A 117 23.87 -11.06 23.55
CA ALA A 117 23.70 -10.83 24.99
C ALA A 117 23.78 -12.14 25.80
N ARG A 118 24.19 -13.24 25.15
CA ARG A 118 24.37 -14.58 25.71
C ARG A 118 25.82 -14.99 25.50
#